data_AF-A0A0P9RZQ0-F1
#
_entry.id   AF-A0A0P9RZQ0-F1
#
_cell.length_a   1.000
_cell.length_b   1.000
_cell.length_c   1.000
_cell.angle_alpha   90.00
_cell.angle_beta   90.00
_cell.angle_gamma   90.00
#
_symmetry.space_group_name_H-M   'P 1'
#
loop_
_entity.id
_entity.type
_entity.pdbx_description
1 polymer ?
#
loop_
_entity_poly.entity_id
_entity_poly.type
_entity_poly.pdbx_seq_one_letter_code
_entity_poly.pdbx_strand_id
1 'polypeptide(L)'
;KEVLLCSGAIASPQILQRSGVGPAKLLESLDIPVVHDLPGVGENLQDHLELYLQYACTQPVSLYPSLLWYNQPAIGAEWLFNGTGIGASNQFEAGGFIRSRPEFEWPNIQYHFLPVAINYNGSNGVKEHGFQAHMGSMRSPSRGRIQAKSKDPRQHPSILFNYMATEQDWQEFRDGIRLTREIMQQPALDPFRGREISPGIEVQTDEQLDQFIREHAETAFHPSCSC
;
A
#
# COMPACT_ATOMS: atom_id res chain seq x y z
N LYS A 1 -35.13 -9.94 -14.24
CA LYS A 1 -33.85 -10.63 -13.95
C LYS A 1 -32.74 -9.68 -14.33
N GLU A 2 -31.70 -9.56 -13.53
CA GLU A 2 -30.59 -8.60 -13.70
C GLU A 2 -29.24 -9.32 -13.55
N VAL A 3 -28.17 -8.70 -14.06
CA VAL A 3 -26.79 -9.18 -13.91
C VAL A 3 -26.01 -8.13 -13.10
N LEU A 4 -25.38 -8.55 -12.01
CA LEU A 4 -24.53 -7.71 -11.17
C LEU A 4 -23.07 -8.10 -11.36
N LEU A 5 -22.22 -7.13 -11.70
CA LEU A 5 -20.79 -7.36 -11.91
C LEU A 5 -19.99 -6.95 -10.66
N CYS A 6 -19.56 -7.94 -9.89
CA CYS A 6 -18.88 -7.76 -8.61
C CYS A 6 -17.42 -8.26 -8.63
N SER A 7 -16.70 -8.06 -9.74
CA SER A 7 -15.34 -8.59 -9.95
C SER A 7 -14.21 -7.63 -9.52
N GLY A 8 -14.54 -6.57 -8.78
CA GLY A 8 -13.57 -5.58 -8.28
C GLY A 8 -12.98 -4.65 -9.35
N ALA A 9 -12.16 -3.68 -8.92
CA ALA A 9 -11.65 -2.60 -9.77
C ALA A 9 -10.60 -3.03 -10.82
N ILE A 10 -10.16 -4.30 -10.81
CA ILE A 10 -9.23 -4.81 -11.83
C ILE A 10 -9.99 -5.66 -12.85
N ALA A 11 -10.79 -6.64 -12.41
CA ALA A 11 -11.41 -7.57 -13.33
C ALA A 11 -12.75 -7.07 -13.91
N SER A 12 -13.54 -6.26 -13.19
CA SER A 12 -14.78 -5.69 -13.71
C SER A 12 -14.60 -4.88 -15.00
N PRO A 13 -13.67 -3.89 -15.12
CA PRO A 13 -13.52 -3.14 -16.36
C PRO A 13 -13.06 -4.03 -17.51
N GLN A 14 -12.23 -5.04 -17.22
CA GLN A 14 -11.78 -6.00 -18.23
C GLN A 14 -12.93 -6.87 -18.77
N ILE A 15 -13.87 -7.29 -17.90
CA ILE A 15 -15.07 -8.03 -18.28
C ILE A 15 -15.99 -7.16 -19.13
N LEU A 16 -16.21 -5.90 -18.73
CA LEU A 16 -17.02 -4.95 -19.51
C LEU A 16 -16.42 -4.74 -20.90
N GLN A 17 -15.11 -4.46 -20.98
CA GLN A 17 -14.41 -4.25 -22.24
C GLN A 17 -14.55 -5.47 -23.17
N ARG A 18 -14.31 -6.69 -22.67
CA ARG A 18 -14.53 -7.92 -23.47
C ARG A 18 -15.99 -8.16 -23.87
N SER A 19 -16.93 -7.60 -23.13
CA SER A 19 -18.36 -7.68 -23.42
C SER A 19 -18.83 -6.60 -24.40
N GLY A 20 -17.92 -5.79 -24.93
CA GLY A 20 -18.24 -4.70 -25.86
C GLY A 20 -18.67 -3.40 -25.17
N VAL A 21 -18.50 -3.26 -23.86
CA VAL A 21 -18.82 -2.04 -23.10
C VAL A 21 -17.51 -1.37 -22.65
N GLY A 22 -17.15 -0.26 -23.28
CA GLY A 22 -15.90 0.44 -22.98
C GLY A 22 -15.46 1.38 -24.12
N PRO A 23 -14.20 1.87 -24.10
CA PRO A 23 -13.73 2.82 -25.11
C PRO A 23 -13.73 2.22 -26.51
N ALA A 24 -14.53 2.76 -27.44
CA ALA A 24 -14.70 2.19 -28.79
C ALA A 24 -13.37 1.89 -29.50
N LYS A 25 -12.42 2.83 -29.46
CA LYS A 25 -11.08 2.66 -30.09
C LYS A 25 -10.32 1.44 -29.56
N LEU A 26 -10.39 1.18 -28.25
CA LEU A 26 -9.75 0.02 -27.64
C LEU A 26 -10.43 -1.26 -28.10
N LEU A 27 -11.76 -1.28 -28.09
CA LEU A 27 -12.55 -2.45 -28.48
C LEU A 27 -12.32 -2.82 -29.95
N GLU A 28 -12.35 -1.82 -30.84
CA GLU A 28 -12.06 -1.97 -32.27
C GLU A 28 -10.64 -2.49 -32.50
N SER A 29 -9.63 -2.00 -31.75
CA SER A 29 -8.25 -2.47 -31.86
C SER A 29 -8.05 -3.94 -31.49
N LEU A 30 -9.01 -4.51 -30.76
CA LEU A 30 -9.04 -5.91 -30.34
C LEU A 30 -10.09 -6.71 -31.12
N ASP A 31 -10.68 -6.17 -32.19
CA ASP A 31 -11.78 -6.76 -32.97
C ASP A 31 -13.03 -7.12 -32.12
N ILE A 32 -13.29 -6.42 -31.01
CA ILE A 32 -14.45 -6.64 -30.14
C ILE A 32 -15.61 -5.77 -30.66
N PRO A 33 -16.80 -6.34 -30.97
CA PRO A 33 -17.96 -5.55 -31.33
C PRO A 33 -18.34 -4.57 -30.22
N VAL A 34 -18.49 -3.29 -30.56
CA VAL A 34 -18.93 -2.25 -29.61
C VAL A 34 -20.42 -2.40 -29.36
N VAL A 35 -20.78 -2.78 -28.13
CA VAL A 35 -22.16 -2.79 -27.63
C VAL A 35 -22.52 -1.41 -27.08
N HIS A 36 -21.61 -0.78 -26.35
CA HIS A 36 -21.77 0.56 -25.81
C HIS A 36 -20.42 1.26 -25.68
N ASP A 37 -20.24 2.39 -26.36
CA ASP A 37 -19.04 3.22 -26.23
C ASP A 37 -19.11 3.99 -24.90
N LEU A 38 -18.31 3.55 -23.94
CA LEU A 38 -18.23 4.14 -22.61
C LEU A 38 -16.75 4.36 -22.25
N PRO A 39 -16.17 5.51 -22.60
CA PRO A 39 -14.73 5.75 -22.51
C PRO A 39 -14.18 5.75 -21.08
N GLY A 40 -15.05 5.84 -20.06
CA GLY A 40 -14.65 5.76 -18.65
C GLY A 40 -14.31 4.34 -18.16
N VAL A 41 -14.74 3.28 -18.88
CA VAL A 41 -14.49 1.90 -18.44
C VAL A 41 -13.01 1.56 -18.53
N GLY A 42 -12.42 1.31 -17.37
CA GLY A 42 -10.99 1.04 -17.20
C GLY A 42 -10.16 2.30 -16.98
N GLU A 43 -10.73 3.50 -16.97
CA GLU A 43 -9.99 4.73 -16.66
C GLU A 43 -10.14 5.10 -15.18
N ASN A 44 -9.48 6.17 -14.73
CA ASN A 44 -9.58 6.69 -13.35
C ASN A 44 -9.24 5.66 -12.26
N LEU A 45 -8.38 4.68 -12.59
CA LEU A 45 -7.86 3.73 -11.59
C LEU A 45 -7.11 4.50 -10.51
N GLN A 46 -7.56 4.32 -9.28
CA GLN A 46 -6.97 4.91 -8.10
C GLN A 46 -6.52 3.79 -7.17
N ASP A 47 -5.47 4.06 -6.41
CA ASP A 47 -4.95 3.16 -5.39
C ASP A 47 -4.18 3.97 -4.36
N HIS A 48 -3.99 3.40 -3.17
CA HIS A 48 -3.11 3.97 -2.17
C HIS A 48 -1.72 3.37 -2.33
N LEU A 49 -0.73 4.24 -2.48
CA LEU A 49 0.66 3.88 -2.40
C LEU A 49 1.13 4.10 -0.96
N GLU A 50 1.95 3.19 -0.45
CA GLU A 50 2.51 3.22 0.89
C GLU A 50 4.04 3.07 0.88
N LEU A 51 4.65 3.51 1.97
CA LEU A 51 6.07 3.41 2.25
C LEU A 51 6.27 3.02 3.72
N TYR A 52 7.31 2.25 4.00
CA TYR A 52 7.54 1.67 5.32
C TYR A 52 8.79 2.26 5.95
N LEU A 53 8.61 2.89 7.10
CA LEU A 53 9.70 3.41 7.91
C LEU A 53 9.94 2.47 9.08
N GLN A 54 11.13 1.89 9.11
CA GLN A 54 11.50 0.84 10.05
C GLN A 54 12.50 1.36 11.07
N TYR A 55 12.31 0.97 12.33
CA TYR A 55 13.18 1.34 13.44
C TYR A 55 13.51 0.10 14.24
N ALA A 56 14.75 0.01 14.70
CA ALA A 56 15.12 -0.95 15.73
C ALA A 56 14.39 -0.59 17.03
N CYS A 57 14.06 -1.59 17.85
CA CYS A 57 13.51 -1.40 19.16
C CYS A 57 14.54 -1.82 20.22
N THR A 58 14.83 -0.92 21.15
CA THR A 58 15.81 -1.16 22.22
C THR A 58 15.30 -2.12 23.29
N GLN A 59 13.97 -2.26 23.40
CA GLN A 59 13.31 -3.13 24.37
C GLN A 59 12.75 -4.39 23.69
N PRO A 60 12.70 -5.53 24.39
CA PRO A 60 12.20 -6.78 23.84
C PRO A 60 10.66 -6.87 23.87
N VAL A 61 9.99 -5.82 23.37
CA VAL A 61 8.52 -5.67 23.43
C VAL A 61 7.83 -5.85 22.07
N SER A 62 8.62 -6.03 21.01
CA SER A 62 8.11 -6.21 19.65
C SER A 62 7.69 -7.67 19.39
N LEU A 63 6.93 -7.91 18.32
CA LEU A 63 6.50 -9.24 17.86
C LEU A 63 7.59 -10.04 17.15
N TYR A 64 8.84 -9.56 17.13
CA TYR A 64 9.97 -10.27 16.53
C TYR A 64 10.07 -11.74 16.99
N PRO A 65 9.90 -12.09 18.29
CA PRO A 65 9.95 -13.48 18.73
C PRO A 65 8.91 -14.38 18.06
N SER A 66 7.75 -13.85 17.69
CA SER A 66 6.67 -14.59 17.02
C SER A 66 7.06 -15.04 15.60
N LEU A 67 8.06 -14.40 14.99
CA LEU A 67 8.58 -14.74 13.68
C LEU A 67 9.57 -15.92 13.71
N LEU A 68 10.04 -16.29 14.90
CA LEU A 68 10.97 -17.40 15.06
C LEU A 68 10.20 -18.72 14.89
N TRP A 69 10.62 -19.54 13.92
CA TRP A 69 9.91 -20.75 13.52
C TRP A 69 9.59 -21.69 14.69
N TYR A 70 10.42 -21.71 15.74
CA TYR A 70 10.23 -22.55 16.91
C TYR A 70 9.17 -22.01 17.90
N ASN A 71 8.81 -20.73 17.81
CA ASN A 71 7.72 -20.13 18.59
C ASN A 71 6.35 -20.30 17.89
N GLN A 72 6.34 -20.45 16.56
CA GLN A 72 5.11 -20.57 15.76
C GLN A 72 4.20 -21.75 16.14
N PRO A 73 4.69 -22.96 16.47
CA PRO A 73 3.83 -24.06 16.89
C PRO A 73 3.00 -23.76 18.14
N ALA A 74 3.58 -23.10 19.14
CA ALA A 74 2.88 -22.73 20.36
C ALA A 74 1.80 -21.68 20.09
N ILE A 75 2.12 -20.68 19.26
CA ILE A 75 1.16 -19.65 18.82
C ILE A 75 -0.02 -20.28 18.07
N GLY A 76 0.27 -21.20 17.14
CA GLY A 76 -0.76 -21.92 16.39
C GLY A 76 -1.63 -22.80 17.29
N ALA A 77 -1.04 -23.48 18.28
CA ALA A 77 -1.78 -24.28 19.25
C ALA A 77 -2.69 -23.42 20.14
N GLU A 78 -2.21 -22.29 20.66
CA GLU A 78 -3.03 -21.37 21.46
C GLU A 78 -4.23 -20.87 20.65
N TRP A 79 -4.00 -20.41 19.42
CA TRP A 79 -5.07 -19.95 18.54
C TRP A 79 -6.07 -21.07 18.22
N LEU A 80 -5.58 -22.27 17.88
CA LEU A 80 -6.45 -23.40 17.50
C LEU A 80 -7.35 -23.88 18.64
N PHE A 81 -6.82 -23.95 19.86
CA PHE A 81 -7.55 -24.53 20.99
C PHE A 81 -8.30 -23.49 21.81
N ASN A 82 -7.82 -22.25 21.89
CA ASN A 82 -8.39 -21.21 22.74
C ASN A 82 -8.99 -20.05 21.96
N GLY A 83 -8.65 -19.88 20.68
CA GLY A 83 -9.04 -18.70 19.91
C GLY A 83 -8.41 -17.39 20.41
N THR A 84 -7.29 -17.48 21.13
CA THR A 84 -6.60 -16.35 21.75
C THR A 84 -5.16 -16.22 21.25
N GLY A 85 -4.45 -15.21 21.78
CA GLY A 85 -3.02 -15.03 21.57
C GLY A 85 -2.69 -14.26 20.30
N ILE A 86 -1.39 -14.20 19.98
CA ILE A 86 -0.89 -13.47 18.81
C ILE A 86 -1.52 -13.97 17.51
N GLY A 87 -1.81 -15.27 17.39
CA GLY A 87 -2.48 -15.83 16.20
C GLY A 87 -3.89 -15.29 15.95
N ALA A 88 -4.51 -14.62 16.95
CA ALA A 88 -5.82 -14.00 16.84
C ALA A 88 -5.79 -12.49 16.50
N SER A 89 -4.62 -11.87 16.35
CA SER A 89 -4.48 -10.45 15.97
C SER A 89 -4.09 -10.28 14.50
N ASN A 90 -4.50 -9.16 13.90
CA ASN A 90 -4.02 -8.70 12.59
C ASN A 90 -2.64 -8.01 12.67
N GLN A 91 -2.16 -7.73 13.88
CA GLN A 91 -0.88 -7.07 14.22
C GLN A 91 -0.76 -5.58 13.84
N PHE A 92 -1.84 -4.98 13.34
CA PHE A 92 -1.92 -3.54 13.08
C PHE A 92 -2.51 -2.86 14.32
N GLU A 93 -1.63 -2.49 15.26
CA GLU A 93 -2.03 -2.19 16.64
C GLU A 93 -2.35 -0.71 16.88
N ALA A 94 -1.89 0.17 16.01
CA ALA A 94 -2.23 1.59 16.05
C ALA A 94 -2.24 2.19 14.64
N GLY A 95 -2.85 3.36 14.52
CA GLY A 95 -2.88 4.12 13.27
C GLY A 95 -3.12 5.59 13.52
N GLY A 96 -3.13 6.36 12.46
CA GLY A 96 -3.33 7.80 12.55
C GLY A 96 -3.56 8.43 11.19
N PHE A 97 -4.02 9.67 11.21
CA PHE A 97 -4.13 10.49 10.01
C PHE A 97 -3.50 11.84 10.28
N ILE A 98 -2.64 12.29 9.37
CA ILE A 98 -1.95 13.56 9.48
C ILE A 98 -2.27 14.42 8.28
N ARG A 99 -2.58 15.68 8.57
CA ARG A 99 -2.58 16.76 7.59
C ARG A 99 -1.15 17.24 7.46
N SER A 100 -0.50 16.84 6.37
CA SER A 100 0.93 17.11 6.15
C SER A 100 1.24 18.60 5.99
N ARG A 101 0.31 19.38 5.44
CA ARG A 101 0.48 20.82 5.21
C ARG A 101 -0.80 21.65 5.38
N PRO A 102 -0.69 22.98 5.61
CA PRO A 102 -1.85 23.87 5.74
C PRO A 102 -2.72 24.01 4.49
N GLU A 103 -2.22 23.71 3.29
CA GLU A 103 -3.03 23.75 2.06
C GLU A 103 -4.07 22.62 1.98
N PHE A 104 -3.85 21.51 2.68
CA PHE A 104 -4.82 20.42 2.70
C PHE A 104 -5.94 20.73 3.69
N GLU A 105 -7.19 20.63 3.24
CA GLU A 105 -8.35 20.86 4.10
C GLU A 105 -8.53 19.76 5.17
N TRP A 106 -8.09 18.53 4.86
CA TRP A 106 -8.25 17.33 5.68
C TRP A 106 -6.92 16.56 5.76
N PRO A 107 -6.78 15.61 6.70
CA PRO A 107 -5.65 14.69 6.69
C PRO A 107 -5.48 13.97 5.35
N ASN A 108 -4.25 13.97 4.84
CA ASN A 108 -3.91 13.40 3.53
C ASN A 108 -2.89 12.25 3.64
N ILE A 109 -2.28 12.05 4.80
CA ILE A 109 -1.40 10.91 5.07
C ILE A 109 -2.07 9.99 6.09
N GLN A 110 -2.17 8.70 5.77
CA GLN A 110 -2.60 7.65 6.69
C GLN A 110 -1.39 6.93 7.26
N TYR A 111 -1.52 6.50 8.52
CA TYR A 111 -0.54 5.69 9.22
C TYR A 111 -1.14 4.37 9.69
N HIS A 112 -0.34 3.31 9.57
CA HIS A 112 -0.53 2.07 10.28
C HIS A 112 0.77 1.71 11.02
N PHE A 113 0.67 1.26 12.26
CA PHE A 113 1.81 0.89 13.08
C PHE A 113 1.82 -0.61 13.33
N LEU A 114 2.98 -1.22 13.10
CA LEU A 114 3.21 -2.62 13.41
C LEU A 114 4.38 -2.72 14.39
N PRO A 115 4.24 -3.43 15.52
CA PRO A 115 5.32 -3.68 16.46
C PRO A 115 6.26 -4.79 15.95
N VAL A 116 6.63 -4.75 14.67
CA VAL A 116 7.62 -5.62 14.02
C VAL A 116 8.23 -4.93 12.81
N ALA A 117 9.53 -5.09 12.57
CA ALA A 117 10.18 -4.63 11.34
C ALA A 117 10.31 -5.83 10.37
N ILE A 118 9.54 -5.82 9.28
CA ILE A 118 9.50 -6.89 8.28
C ILE A 118 9.51 -6.32 6.87
N ASN A 119 10.10 -7.05 5.93
CA ASN A 119 9.93 -6.76 4.49
C ASN A 119 8.84 -7.67 3.93
N TYR A 120 7.91 -7.11 3.15
CA TYR A 120 6.79 -7.86 2.57
C TYR A 120 7.21 -8.90 1.53
N ASN A 121 8.43 -8.83 1.01
CA ASN A 121 8.99 -9.83 0.10
C ASN A 121 9.28 -11.20 0.77
N GLY A 122 8.93 -11.37 2.06
CA GLY A 122 9.09 -12.63 2.81
C GLY A 122 10.50 -12.90 3.30
N SER A 123 11.47 -12.03 2.97
CA SER A 123 12.82 -12.08 3.55
C SER A 123 12.88 -11.15 4.76
N ASN A 124 12.88 -11.71 5.97
CA ASN A 124 13.16 -10.93 7.17
C ASN A 124 14.66 -10.59 7.21
N GLY A 125 15.01 -9.46 6.59
CA GLY A 125 16.35 -8.90 6.65
C GLY A 125 16.73 -8.44 8.08
N VAL A 126 15.73 -8.11 8.90
CA VAL A 126 15.91 -7.60 10.27
C VAL A 126 15.72 -8.73 11.27
N LYS A 127 16.83 -9.19 11.87
CA LYS A 127 16.86 -10.26 12.89
C LYS A 127 17.01 -9.68 14.30
N GLU A 128 16.22 -8.66 14.62
CA GLU A 128 16.21 -7.99 15.92
C GLU A 128 14.80 -7.45 16.24
N HIS A 129 14.59 -7.02 17.48
CA HIS A 129 13.38 -6.29 17.83
C HIS A 129 13.32 -4.97 17.05
N GLY A 130 12.14 -4.68 16.52
CA GLY A 130 11.90 -3.50 15.70
C GLY A 130 10.41 -3.25 15.54
N PHE A 131 10.07 -2.08 15.03
CA PHE A 131 8.72 -1.68 14.70
C PHE A 131 8.74 -0.84 13.43
N GLN A 132 7.58 -0.67 12.80
CA GLN A 132 7.47 0.10 11.58
C GLN A 132 6.19 0.94 11.54
N ALA A 133 6.31 2.11 10.93
CA ALA A 133 5.20 2.95 10.54
C ALA A 133 5.03 2.83 9.03
N HIS A 134 3.89 2.32 8.61
CA HIS A 134 3.45 2.40 7.23
C HIS A 134 2.79 3.74 7.05
N MET A 135 3.23 4.52 6.08
CA MET A 135 2.52 5.72 5.69
C MET A 135 2.20 5.71 4.21
N GLY A 136 1.04 6.25 3.86
CA GLY A 136 0.61 6.38 2.48
C GLY A 136 -0.21 7.63 2.26
N SER A 137 -0.18 8.10 1.01
CA SER A 137 -1.11 9.15 0.56
C SER A 137 -2.51 8.57 0.44
N MET A 138 -3.48 9.26 1.03
CA MET A 138 -4.90 8.92 0.95
C MET A 138 -5.58 9.50 -0.28
N ARG A 139 -4.97 10.50 -0.94
CA ARG A 139 -5.61 11.31 -1.97
C ARG A 139 -4.65 11.73 -3.06
N SER A 140 -3.82 10.78 -3.49
CA SER A 140 -2.98 10.95 -4.68
C SER A 140 -3.84 11.45 -5.86
N PRO A 141 -3.46 12.54 -6.55
CA PRO A 141 -4.11 12.97 -7.79
C PRO A 141 -3.67 12.11 -8.99
N SER A 142 -2.68 11.24 -8.85
CA SER A 142 -2.28 10.29 -9.91
C SER A 142 -3.45 9.39 -10.30
N ARG A 143 -3.63 9.20 -11.61
CA ARG A 143 -4.68 8.35 -12.18
C ARG A 143 -4.11 7.36 -13.17
N GLY A 144 -4.54 6.12 -13.00
CA GLY A 144 -4.16 4.99 -13.82
C GLY A 144 -5.28 4.52 -14.75
N ARG A 145 -5.02 3.36 -15.36
CA ARG A 145 -5.95 2.65 -16.25
C ARG A 145 -5.80 1.12 -16.20
N ILE A 146 -6.89 0.44 -16.59
CA ILE A 146 -7.01 -0.99 -16.86
C ILE A 146 -7.51 -1.16 -18.30
N GLN A 147 -6.75 -1.89 -19.12
CA GLN A 147 -7.14 -2.15 -20.51
C GLN A 147 -7.01 -3.63 -20.84
N ALA A 148 -8.06 -4.22 -21.42
CA ALA A 148 -7.98 -5.53 -22.03
C ALA A 148 -6.88 -5.53 -23.10
N LYS A 149 -6.14 -6.64 -23.19
CA LYS A 149 -5.10 -6.85 -24.22
C LYS A 149 -5.50 -7.91 -25.25
N SER A 150 -6.58 -8.63 -24.98
CA SER A 150 -7.04 -9.78 -25.76
C SER A 150 -8.51 -10.07 -25.48
N LYS A 151 -9.17 -10.74 -26.42
CA LYS A 151 -10.51 -11.33 -26.24
C LYS A 151 -10.49 -12.55 -25.32
N ASP A 152 -9.35 -13.23 -25.17
CA ASP A 152 -9.24 -14.41 -24.32
C ASP A 152 -9.38 -14.02 -22.83
N PRO A 153 -10.40 -14.54 -22.12
CA PRO A 153 -10.62 -14.23 -20.71
C PRO A 153 -9.49 -14.69 -19.79
N ARG A 154 -8.59 -15.58 -20.25
CA ARG A 154 -7.42 -16.05 -19.49
C ARG A 154 -6.23 -15.10 -19.56
N GLN A 155 -6.26 -14.12 -20.45
CA GLN A 155 -5.17 -13.14 -20.56
C GLN A 155 -5.36 -11.99 -19.58
N HIS A 156 -4.29 -11.63 -18.87
CA HIS A 156 -4.30 -10.50 -17.94
C HIS A 156 -4.44 -9.16 -18.68
N PRO A 157 -5.10 -8.15 -18.07
CA PRO A 157 -5.15 -6.81 -18.65
C PRO A 157 -3.80 -6.10 -18.55
N SER A 158 -3.63 -5.04 -19.33
CA SER A 158 -2.64 -4.01 -19.05
C SER A 158 -3.13 -3.20 -17.86
N ILE A 159 -2.30 -3.12 -16.82
CA ILE A 159 -2.54 -2.32 -15.62
C ILE A 159 -1.46 -1.23 -15.58
N LEU A 160 -1.89 0.01 -15.46
CA LEU A 160 -1.02 1.15 -15.25
C LEU A 160 -1.60 1.94 -14.09
N PHE A 161 -1.03 1.88 -12.89
CA PHE A 161 -1.46 2.73 -11.78
C PHE A 161 -1.03 4.18 -11.94
N ASN A 162 0.07 4.40 -12.67
CA ASN A 162 0.62 5.73 -12.89
C ASN A 162 0.99 6.43 -11.57
N TYR A 163 1.51 5.68 -10.60
CA TYR A 163 1.96 6.24 -9.32
C TYR A 163 2.99 7.34 -9.56
N MET A 164 2.99 8.34 -8.66
CA MET A 164 3.98 9.41 -8.67
C MET A 164 4.01 10.23 -9.96
N ALA A 165 2.87 10.34 -10.65
CA ALA A 165 2.74 11.09 -11.89
C ALA A 165 2.62 12.61 -11.67
N THR A 166 2.40 13.05 -10.42
CA THR A 166 2.27 14.47 -10.07
C THR A 166 3.30 14.87 -9.02
N GLU A 167 3.68 16.15 -8.98
CA GLU A 167 4.60 16.67 -7.96
C GLU A 167 4.01 16.57 -6.54
N GLN A 168 2.68 16.65 -6.42
CA GLN A 168 2.01 16.50 -5.11
C GLN A 168 2.31 15.12 -4.50
N ASP A 169 2.34 14.06 -5.31
CA ASP A 169 2.65 12.72 -4.82
C ASP A 169 4.03 12.66 -4.17
N TRP A 170 5.04 13.21 -4.85
CA TRP A 170 6.39 13.25 -4.32
C TRP A 170 6.49 14.10 -3.06
N GLN A 171 5.88 15.28 -3.05
CA GLN A 171 5.85 16.17 -1.88
C GLN A 171 5.22 15.49 -0.66
N GLU A 172 4.06 14.85 -0.82
CA GLU A 172 3.36 14.20 0.29
C GLU A 172 4.19 13.07 0.92
N PHE A 173 4.90 12.29 0.10
CA PHE A 173 5.77 11.24 0.63
C PHE A 173 7.01 11.79 1.32
N ARG A 174 7.66 12.83 0.77
CA ARG A 174 8.78 13.51 1.44
C ARG A 174 8.36 14.06 2.80
N ASP A 175 7.20 14.72 2.87
CA ASP A 175 6.64 15.24 4.11
C ASP A 175 6.27 14.11 5.08
N GLY A 176 5.68 13.02 4.58
CA GLY A 176 5.35 11.83 5.35
C GLY A 176 6.56 11.22 6.04
N ILE A 177 7.69 11.08 5.34
CA ILE A 177 8.95 10.60 5.92
C ILE A 177 9.41 11.52 7.05
N ARG A 178 9.38 12.85 6.84
CA ARG A 178 9.82 13.84 7.83
C ARG A 178 8.91 13.85 9.06
N LEU A 179 7.60 13.83 8.87
CA LEU A 179 6.61 13.77 9.95
C LEU A 179 6.73 12.47 10.74
N THR A 180 7.01 11.35 10.08
CA THR A 180 7.26 10.08 10.77
C THR A 180 8.51 10.18 11.64
N ARG A 181 9.60 10.74 11.11
CA ARG A 181 10.83 10.95 11.90
C ARG A 181 10.57 11.86 13.11
N GLU A 182 9.77 12.91 12.95
CA GLU A 182 9.35 13.79 14.05
C GLU A 182 8.55 13.02 15.12
N ILE A 183 7.60 12.18 14.71
CA ILE A 183 6.84 11.31 15.62
C ILE A 183 7.77 10.37 16.37
N MET A 184 8.69 9.72 15.66
CA MET A 184 9.61 8.77 16.27
C MET A 184 10.58 9.44 17.25
N GLN A 185 10.88 10.73 17.07
CA GLN A 185 11.70 11.52 17.99
C GLN A 185 10.95 12.07 19.21
N GLN A 186 9.65 11.81 19.36
CA GLN A 186 8.90 12.28 20.53
C GLN A 186 9.38 11.61 21.83
N PRO A 187 9.36 12.33 22.99
CA PRO A 187 9.84 11.80 24.28
C PRO A 187 9.22 10.48 24.72
N ALA A 188 7.96 10.23 24.33
CA ALA A 188 7.24 8.99 24.66
C ALA A 188 7.89 7.74 24.04
N LEU A 189 8.67 7.91 22.98
CA LEU A 189 9.36 6.82 22.29
C LEU A 189 10.84 6.69 22.69
N ASP A 190 11.39 7.59 23.52
CA ASP A 190 12.79 7.52 24.00
C ASP A 190 13.16 6.14 24.55
N PRO A 191 12.32 5.45 25.37
CA PRO A 191 12.70 4.16 25.94
C PRO A 191 12.73 3.03 24.91
N PHE A 192 12.08 3.19 23.76
CA PHE A 192 11.82 2.13 22.79
C PHE A 192 12.56 2.32 21.47
N ARG A 193 12.76 3.57 21.02
CA ARG A 193 13.34 3.86 19.71
C ARG A 193 14.83 3.51 19.69
N GLY A 194 15.22 2.70 18.73
CA GLY A 194 16.60 2.48 18.34
C GLY A 194 16.94 3.30 17.10
N ARG A 195 17.93 2.82 16.35
CA ARG A 195 18.33 3.41 15.06
C ARG A 195 17.22 3.27 14.01
N GLU A 196 17.13 4.23 13.12
CA GLU A 196 16.35 4.11 11.88
C GLU A 196 17.02 3.05 11.00
N ILE A 197 16.27 2.01 10.63
CA ILE A 197 16.72 0.91 9.77
C ILE A 197 16.49 1.27 8.30
N SER A 198 15.33 1.86 8.00
CA SER A 198 14.92 2.27 6.65
C SER A 198 14.06 3.53 6.79
N PRO A 199 14.41 4.65 6.11
CA PRO A 199 15.37 4.78 5.00
C PRO A 199 16.83 4.83 5.43
N GLY A 200 17.10 5.10 6.71
CA GLY A 200 18.45 5.35 7.23
C GLY A 200 18.73 6.84 7.44
N ILE A 201 19.60 7.15 8.40
CA ILE A 201 19.89 8.52 8.87
C ILE A 201 20.65 9.36 7.82
N GLU A 202 21.26 8.73 6.83
CA GLU A 202 21.97 9.34 5.72
C GLU A 202 21.05 9.88 4.60
N VAL A 203 19.80 9.42 4.55
CA VAL A 203 18.79 9.84 3.56
C VAL A 203 18.08 11.09 4.09
N GLN A 204 18.50 12.29 3.69
CA GLN A 204 18.04 13.55 4.28
C GLN A 204 17.50 14.56 3.26
N THR A 205 18.19 14.70 2.13
CA THR A 205 17.83 15.64 1.04
C THR A 205 16.60 15.17 0.28
N ASP A 206 15.89 16.09 -0.37
CA ASP A 206 14.70 15.74 -1.17
C ASP A 206 15.05 14.74 -2.26
N GLU A 207 16.23 14.86 -2.90
CA GLU A 207 16.69 13.94 -3.93
C GLU A 207 16.94 12.53 -3.39
N GLN A 208 17.51 12.42 -2.19
CA GLN A 208 17.71 11.12 -1.54
C GLN A 208 16.39 10.49 -1.12
N LEU A 209 15.45 11.29 -0.61
CA LEU A 209 14.12 10.82 -0.25
C LEU A 209 13.36 10.35 -1.49
N ASP A 210 13.42 11.08 -2.61
CA ASP A 210 12.80 10.67 -3.87
C ASP A 210 13.37 9.36 -4.40
N GLN A 211 14.69 9.18 -4.32
CA GLN A 211 15.30 7.93 -4.71
C GLN A 211 14.81 6.77 -3.84
N PHE A 212 14.74 6.98 -2.52
CA PHE A 212 14.23 5.99 -1.59
C PHE A 212 12.77 5.62 -1.89
N ILE A 213 11.91 6.63 -2.07
CA ILE A 213 10.48 6.46 -2.42
C ILE A 213 10.36 5.66 -3.71
N ARG A 214 11.14 5.98 -4.75
CA ARG A 214 11.10 5.28 -6.03
C ARG A 214 11.45 3.79 -5.92
N GLU A 215 12.36 3.45 -5.02
CA GLU A 215 12.85 2.07 -4.84
C GLU A 215 11.96 1.23 -3.91
N HIS A 216 11.26 1.87 -2.96
CA HIS A 216 10.63 1.17 -1.84
C HIS A 216 9.12 1.38 -1.69
N ALA A 217 8.51 2.29 -2.46
CA ALA A 217 7.07 2.48 -2.38
C ALA A 217 6.31 1.29 -3.01
N GLU A 218 5.27 0.83 -2.32
CA GLU A 218 4.48 -0.35 -2.71
C GLU A 218 2.98 -0.04 -2.66
N THR A 219 2.19 -0.82 -3.38
CA THR A 219 0.71 -0.72 -3.34
C THR A 219 0.19 -1.19 -1.98
N ALA A 220 -0.77 -0.46 -1.42
CA ALA A 220 -1.55 -0.89 -0.26
C ALA A 220 -2.67 -1.88 -0.62
N PHE A 221 -2.77 -2.27 -1.90
CA PHE A 221 -3.81 -3.15 -2.44
C PHE A 221 -5.23 -2.59 -2.30
N HIS A 222 -5.41 -1.29 -2.55
CA HIS A 222 -6.69 -0.57 -2.51
C HIS A 222 -7.17 -0.06 -3.90
N PRO A 223 -7.12 -0.87 -4.98
CA PRO A 223 -7.53 -0.41 -6.30
C PRO A 223 -9.03 -0.09 -6.34
N SER A 224 -9.40 1.04 -6.95
CA SER A 224 -10.78 1.51 -7.02
C SER A 224 -11.08 2.32 -8.30
N CYS A 225 -12.36 2.65 -8.49
CA CYS A 225 -12.86 3.67 -9.43
C CYS A 225 -12.76 3.41 -10.94
N SER A 226 -12.46 2.17 -11.35
CA SER A 226 -12.23 1.82 -12.76
C SER A 226 -13.49 1.58 -13.62
N CYS A 227 -14.70 1.68 -13.06
CA CYS A 227 -15.96 1.38 -13.73
C CYS A 227 -16.99 2.48 -13.47
#